data_AF-A0A523FPN7-F1
#
_entry.id   AF-A0A523FPN7-F1
#
_cell.length_a   1.000
_cell.length_b   1.000
_cell.length_c   1.000
_cell.angle_alpha   90.00
_cell.angle_beta   90.00
_cell.angle_gamma   90.00
#
_symmetry.space_group_name_H-M   'P 1'
#
loop_
_entity.id
_entity.type
_entity.pdbx_description
1 polymer ?
#
loop_
_entity_poly.entity_id
_entity_poly.type
_entity_poly.pdbx_seq_one_letter_code
_entity_poly.pdbx_strand_id
1 'polypeptide(L)'
;MTTEDIEFMKETAREGMQDQPIDTVITWKNPESGNSGAVKLLNRFQLEDRECMTNRHYVLFHSGYKRVFESTVCRIEDGEWVFVS
;
A
#
# COMPACT_ATOMS: atom_id res chain seq x y z
N MET A 1 9.07 -4.70 -12.61
CA MET A 1 8.13 -3.75 -12.00
C MET A 1 8.22 -2.48 -12.81
N THR A 2 7.09 -2.01 -13.33
CA THR A 2 6.97 -0.75 -14.06
C THR A 2 6.68 0.40 -13.09
N THR A 3 6.77 1.64 -13.57
CA THR A 3 6.34 2.80 -12.79
C THR A 3 4.84 2.72 -12.44
N GLU A 4 4.02 2.26 -13.39
CA GLU A 4 2.58 2.10 -13.21
C GLU A 4 2.25 1.01 -12.16
N ASP A 5 3.00 -0.09 -12.09
CA ASP A 5 2.86 -1.07 -10.99
C ASP A 5 3.06 -0.41 -9.62
N ILE A 6 4.03 0.52 -9.53
CA ILE A 6 4.31 1.25 -8.29
C ILE A 6 3.14 2.18 -7.96
N GLU A 7 2.54 2.82 -8.95
CA GLU A 7 1.39 3.70 -8.76
C GLU A 7 0.17 2.91 -8.25
N PHE A 8 -0.18 1.79 -8.87
CA PHE A 8 -1.25 0.90 -8.39
C PHE A 8 -1.04 0.48 -6.92
N MET A 9 0.19 0.08 -6.55
CA MET A 9 0.51 -0.27 -5.17
C MET A 9 0.35 0.92 -4.22
N LYS A 10 0.86 2.09 -4.61
CA LYS A 10 0.84 3.29 -3.78
C LYS A 10 -0.58 3.80 -3.55
N GLU A 11 -1.38 3.87 -4.61
CA GLU A 11 -2.79 4.27 -4.54
C GLU A 11 -3.59 3.30 -3.66
N THR A 12 -3.41 1.99 -3.86
CA THR A 12 -4.08 0.98 -3.03
C THR A 12 -3.73 1.13 -1.54
N ALA A 13 -2.47 1.42 -1.22
CA ALA A 13 -2.01 1.56 0.16
C ALA A 13 -2.34 2.91 0.81
N ARG A 14 -2.34 4.01 0.04
CA ARG A 14 -2.60 5.37 0.54
C ARG A 14 -4.07 5.72 0.54
N GLU A 15 -4.81 5.36 -0.50
CA GLU A 15 -6.18 5.80 -0.72
C GLU A 15 -7.16 4.67 -0.39
N GLY A 16 -6.88 3.47 -0.89
CA GLY A 16 -7.73 2.30 -0.62
C GLY A 16 -7.88 1.98 0.87
N MET A 17 -6.86 2.26 1.68
CA MET A 17 -6.85 1.89 3.09
C MET A 17 -7.37 2.94 4.06
N GLN A 18 -7.63 4.20 3.67
CA GLN A 18 -7.86 5.30 4.62
C GLN A 18 -9.01 5.08 5.60
N ASP A 19 -10.10 4.45 5.16
CA ASP A 19 -11.30 4.20 5.98
C ASP A 19 -11.52 2.71 6.29
N GLN A 20 -10.52 1.88 6.01
CA GLN A 20 -10.64 0.44 6.19
C GLN A 20 -10.27 0.01 7.61
N PRO A 21 -10.97 -1.00 8.17
CA PRO A 21 -10.57 -1.60 9.42
C PRO A 21 -9.21 -2.32 9.27
N ILE A 22 -8.50 -2.46 10.39
CA ILE A 22 -7.30 -3.31 10.46
C ILE A 22 -7.65 -4.72 9.96
N ASP A 23 -6.67 -5.38 9.36
CA ASP A 23 -6.75 -6.67 8.67
C ASP A 23 -7.43 -6.66 7.28
N THR A 24 -7.94 -5.51 6.83
CA THR A 24 -8.48 -5.39 5.46
C THR A 24 -7.42 -5.69 4.41
N VAL A 25 -7.83 -6.39 3.35
CA VAL A 25 -7.01 -6.71 2.19
C VAL A 25 -7.65 -6.13 0.94
N ILE A 26 -6.89 -5.33 0.19
CA ILE A 26 -7.31 -4.79 -1.11
C ILE A 26 -6.34 -5.28 -2.18
N THR A 27 -6.88 -5.76 -3.29
CA THR A 27 -6.09 -6.27 -4.41
C THR A 27 -5.96 -5.24 -5.52
N TRP A 28 -4.82 -5.26 -6.22
CA TRP A 28 -4.59 -4.48 -7.43
C TRP A 28 -4.07 -5.39 -8.54
N LYS A 29 -4.28 -4.96 -9.78
CA LYS A 29 -3.78 -5.66 -10.96
C LYS A 29 -3.44 -4.64 -12.03
N ASN A 30 -2.23 -4.74 -12.57
CA ASN A 30 -1.84 -4.00 -13.76
C ASN A 30 -2.06 -4.91 -15.00
N PRO A 31 -3.01 -4.60 -15.89
CA PRO A 31 -3.25 -5.39 -17.09
C PRO A 31 -2.11 -5.29 -18.13
N GLU A 32 -1.39 -4.17 -18.17
CA GLU A 32 -0.31 -3.91 -19.14
C GLU A 32 0.94 -4.73 -18.80
N SER A 33 1.33 -4.77 -17.52
CA SER A 33 2.50 -5.53 -17.06
C SER A 33 2.19 -6.99 -16.74
N GLY A 34 0.91 -7.32 -16.52
CA GLY A 34 0.45 -8.60 -16.02
C GLY A 34 0.79 -8.85 -14.53
N ASN A 35 1.40 -7.87 -13.84
CA ASN A 35 1.67 -7.95 -12.42
C ASN A 35 0.39 -7.68 -11.62
N SER A 36 0.33 -8.26 -10.42
CA SER A 36 -0.80 -8.07 -9.52
C SER A 36 -0.31 -8.11 -8.08
N GLY A 37 -1.20 -7.77 -7.15
CA GLY A 37 -0.85 -7.82 -5.76
C GLY A 37 -2.01 -7.56 -4.83
N ALA A 38 -1.67 -7.49 -3.56
CA ALA A 38 -2.57 -7.11 -2.51
C ALA A 38 -1.84 -6.26 -1.48
N VAL A 39 -2.58 -5.35 -0.86
CA VAL A 39 -2.14 -4.61 0.31
C VAL A 39 -3.01 -5.04 1.47
N LYS A 40 -2.40 -5.33 2.62
CA LYS A 40 -3.09 -5.61 3.87
C LYS A 40 -2.79 -4.52 4.89
N LEU A 41 -3.82 -3.92 5.48
CA LEU A 41 -3.65 -3.00 6.60
C LEU A 41 -3.31 -3.78 7.87
N LEU A 42 -2.10 -3.57 8.40
CA LEU A 42 -1.63 -4.27 9.60
C LEU A 42 -1.91 -3.48 10.87
N ASN A 43 -1.76 -2.17 10.82
CA ASN A 43 -1.84 -1.33 12.01
C ASN A 43 -2.21 0.10 11.68
N ARG A 44 -2.84 0.77 12.67
CA ARG A 44 -3.04 2.22 12.72
C ARG A 44 -2.50 2.76 14.03
N PHE A 45 -1.73 3.84 13.96
CA PHE A 45 -1.11 4.45 15.13
C PHE A 45 -0.91 5.95 14.93
N GLN A 46 -0.61 6.66 16.02
CA GLN A 46 -0.27 8.07 15.99
C GLN A 46 1.24 8.23 16.22
N LEU A 47 1.89 9.09 15.43
CA LEU A 47 3.31 9.42 15.53
C LEU A 47 3.49 10.93 15.36
N GLU A 48 3.96 11.62 16.40
CA GLU A 48 4.18 13.09 16.36
C GLU A 48 2.94 13.84 15.84
N ASP A 49 1.77 13.53 16.42
CA ASP A 49 0.46 14.09 16.04
C ASP A 49 -0.03 13.77 14.61
N ARG A 50 0.64 12.82 13.93
CA ARG A 50 0.23 12.32 12.61
C ARG A 50 -0.38 10.93 12.71
N GLU A 51 -1.49 10.73 12.02
CA GLU A 51 -2.06 9.39 11.83
C GLU A 51 -1.19 8.60 10.85
N CYS A 52 -0.79 7.39 11.23
CA CYS A 52 0.03 6.51 10.42
C CYS A 52 -0.59 5.12 10.27
N MET A 53 -0.31 4.49 9.14
CA MET A 53 -0.72 3.13 8.81
C MET A 53 0.49 2.29 8.41
N THR A 54 0.59 1.08 8.96
CA THR A 54 1.51 0.06 8.45
C THR A 54 0.76 -0.87 7.52
N ASN A 55 1.28 -1.00 6.30
CA ASN A 55 0.72 -1.83 5.25
C ASN A 55 1.70 -2.95 4.89
N ARG A 56 1.18 -4.16 4.68
CA ARG A 56 1.94 -5.26 4.08
C ARG A 56 1.54 -5.42 2.62
N HIS A 57 2.54 -5.37 1.75
CA HIS A 57 2.41 -5.53 0.31
C HIS A 57 2.73 -6.96 -0.09
N TYR A 58 1.88 -7.53 -0.93
CA TYR A 58 2.10 -8.79 -1.62
C TYR A 58 2.13 -8.47 -3.11
N VAL A 59 3.24 -8.76 -3.78
CA VAL A 59 3.40 -8.53 -5.23
C VAL A 59 3.61 -9.88 -5.89
N LEU A 60 2.77 -10.19 -6.86
CA LEU A 60 2.89 -11.31 -7.77
C LEU A 60 3.30 -10.78 -9.14
N PHE A 61 4.54 -11.05 -9.51
CA PHE A 61 5.06 -10.71 -10.83
C PHE A 61 4.52 -11.70 -11.87
N HIS A 62 4.33 -11.25 -13.10
CA HIS A 62 3.91 -12.10 -14.22
C HIS A 62 4.86 -13.30 -14.43
N SER A 63 6.14 -13.13 -14.11
CA SER A 63 7.15 -14.20 -14.12
C SER A 63 6.92 -15.30 -13.07
N GLY A 64 5.94 -15.14 -12.17
CA GLY A 64 5.67 -16.02 -11.04
C GLY A 64 6.48 -15.70 -9.78
N TYR A 65 7.45 -14.77 -9.86
CA TYR A 65 8.17 -14.30 -8.68
C TYR A 65 7.20 -13.59 -7.72
N LYS A 66 7.45 -13.76 -6.42
CA LYS A 66 6.64 -13.13 -5.36
C LYS A 66 7.53 -12.28 -4.48
N ARG A 67 7.04 -11.09 -4.12
CA ARG A 67 7.69 -10.21 -3.15
C ARG A 67 6.70 -9.83 -2.07
N VAL A 68 7.15 -9.87 -0.81
CA VAL A 68 6.40 -9.39 0.34
C VAL A 68 7.26 -8.38 1.08
N PHE A 69 6.69 -7.23 1.41
CA PHE A 69 7.36 -6.20 2.19
C PHE A 69 6.34 -5.35 2.94
N GLU A 70 6.81 -4.55 3.89
CA GLU A 70 5.98 -3.63 4.64
C GLU A 70 6.37 -2.20 4.32
N SER A 71 5.42 -1.30 4.47
CA SER A 71 5.63 0.14 4.34
C SER A 71 4.80 0.89 5.37
N THR A 72 5.29 2.05 5.77
CA THR A 72 4.51 2.97 6.62
C THR A 72 4.11 4.19 5.82
N VAL A 73 2.83 4.54 5.89
CA VAL A 73 2.30 5.80 5.36
C VAL A 73 1.77 6.65 6.51
N CYS A 74 2.02 7.95 6.49
CA CYS A 74 1.54 8.88 7.51
C CYS A 74 0.80 10.05 6.85
N ARG A 75 -0.27 10.49 7.49
CA ARG A 75 -1.06 11.65 7.10
C ARG A 75 -0.34 12.93 7.52
N ILE A 76 0.02 13.79 6.57
CA ILE A 76 0.61 15.10 6.81
C ILE A 76 -0.47 16.17 7.01
N GLU A 77 -0.07 17.38 7.40
CA GLU A 77 -0.98 18.47 7.78
C GLU A 77 -2.01 18.82 6.69
N ASP A 78 -1.63 18.71 5.42
CA ASP A 78 -2.52 18.94 4.27
C ASP A 78 -3.52 17.79 4.01
N GLY A 79 -3.53 16.77 4.88
CA GLY A 79 -4.39 15.60 4.79
C GLY A 79 -3.90 14.52 3.83
N GLU A 80 -2.80 14.75 3.12
CA GLU A 80 -2.17 13.79 2.22
C GLU A 80 -1.46 12.67 3.00
N TRP A 81 -1.50 11.43 2.48
CA TRP A 81 -0.76 10.30 3.05
C TRP A 81 0.58 10.10 2.36
N VAL A 82 1.70 10.25 3.06
CA VAL A 82 3.04 10.09 2.46
C VAL A 82 3.75 8.84 2.99
N PHE A 83 4.54 8.19 2.14
CA PHE A 83 5.39 7.08 2.56
C PHE A 83 6.57 7.61 3.38
N VAL A 84 6.81 7.02 4.55
CA VAL A 84 7.88 7.42 5.47
C VAL A 84 8.92 6.32 5.71
N SER A 85 8.63 5.08 5.30
CA SER A 85 9.56 3.93 5.34
C SER A 85 9.17 2.87 4.31
#